data_AF-A0A2V7ZB19-F1
#
_entry.id   AF-A0A2V7ZB19-F1
#
_cell.length_a   1.000
_cell.length_b   1.000
_cell.length_c   1.000
_cell.angle_alpha   90.00
_cell.angle_beta   90.00
_cell.angle_gamma   90.00
#
_symmetry.space_group_name_H-M   'P 1'
#
loop_
_entity.id
_entity.type
_entity.pdbx_description
1 polymer ?
#
loop_
_entity_poly.entity_id
_entity_poly.type
_entity_poly.pdbx_seq_one_letter_code
_entity_poly.pdbx_strand_id
1 'polypeptide(L)'
;MDAWTEFDDEHGLQFEIVAEGGSGYVRKKVLRAALEGEQRIWAAREPQRASLTAENYTFLERGLGPEGLAAVAITPRRKDVLLVEGAIFVEPDQGDLRRIEGTLSKAPSFWTRRVEIVRRYERIAGVRVPVSIESVASVLIAGRSTFKMTYQYETINGQHVGDPRPQQSGGVTH
;
A
#
# COMPACT_ATOMS: atom_id res chain seq x y z
N MET A 1 -8.38 -4.03 -12.77
CA MET A 1 -8.54 -5.39 -12.21
C MET A 1 -8.96 -5.13 -10.82
N ASP A 2 -10.10 -5.70 -10.46
CA ASP A 2 -10.75 -5.41 -9.21
C ASP A 2 -10.85 -6.72 -8.44
N ALA A 3 -10.59 -6.65 -7.15
CA ALA A 3 -10.63 -7.78 -6.26
C ALA A 3 -11.40 -7.40 -5.01
N TRP A 4 -12.25 -8.31 -4.55
CA TRP A 4 -12.75 -8.26 -3.19
C TRP A 4 -11.66 -8.77 -2.26
N THR A 5 -11.51 -8.11 -1.12
CA THR A 5 -10.57 -8.50 -0.08
C THR A 5 -11.28 -8.53 1.25
N GLU A 6 -11.09 -9.60 2.00
CA GLU A 6 -11.58 -9.74 3.37
C GLU A 6 -10.39 -10.03 4.27
N PHE A 7 -10.38 -9.43 5.46
CA PHE A 7 -9.37 -9.72 6.47
C PHE A 7 -10.06 -10.01 7.80
N ASP A 8 -9.68 -11.14 8.40
CA ASP A 8 -10.00 -11.48 9.77
C ASP A 8 -8.79 -12.14 10.47
N ASP A 9 -8.83 -12.21 11.80
CA ASP A 9 -7.71 -12.72 12.59
C ASP A 9 -7.50 -14.24 12.48
N GLU A 10 -8.51 -15.00 12.03
CA GLU A 10 -8.48 -16.46 11.89
C GLU A 10 -7.91 -16.89 10.52
N HIS A 11 -8.36 -16.26 9.44
CA HIS A 11 -8.04 -16.63 8.06
C HIS A 11 -7.03 -15.68 7.39
N GLY A 12 -6.70 -14.56 8.03
CA GLY A 12 -5.84 -13.53 7.47
C GLY A 12 -6.49 -12.83 6.26
N LEU A 13 -5.67 -12.24 5.39
CA LEU A 13 -6.17 -11.56 4.19
C LEU A 13 -6.53 -12.60 3.11
N GLN A 14 -7.78 -12.64 2.71
CA GLN A 14 -8.29 -13.38 1.56
C GLN A 14 -8.66 -12.42 0.44
N PHE A 15 -8.59 -12.89 -0.81
CA PHE A 15 -9.03 -12.10 -1.94
C PHE A 15 -9.66 -12.94 -3.06
N GLU A 16 -10.63 -12.35 -3.74
CA GLU A 16 -11.27 -12.89 -4.94
C GLU A 16 -11.23 -11.84 -6.05
N ILE A 17 -10.81 -12.23 -7.25
CA ILE A 17 -10.80 -11.31 -8.39
C ILE A 17 -12.19 -11.30 -9.03
N VAL A 18 -12.82 -10.12 -9.06
CA VAL A 18 -14.21 -9.95 -9.51
C VAL A 18 -14.34 -9.20 -10.82
N ALA A 19 -13.31 -8.48 -11.26
CA ALA A 19 -13.25 -7.92 -12.59
C ALA A 19 -11.83 -7.95 -13.15
N GLU A 20 -11.70 -8.42 -14.39
CA GLU A 20 -10.45 -8.43 -15.13
C GLU A 20 -10.59 -7.65 -16.44
N GLY A 21 -9.55 -6.92 -16.80
CA GLY A 21 -9.46 -6.14 -18.03
C GLY A 21 -8.01 -5.76 -18.33
N GLY A 22 -7.75 -5.27 -19.54
CA GLY A 22 -6.42 -4.87 -19.97
C GLY A 22 -5.44 -6.04 -20.17
N SER A 23 -4.14 -5.74 -20.10
CA SER A 23 -3.06 -6.71 -20.41
C SER A 23 -3.05 -7.90 -19.45
N GLY A 24 -3.18 -9.11 -20.00
CA GLY A 24 -3.08 -10.36 -19.24
C GLY A 24 -1.72 -10.56 -18.57
N TYR A 25 -0.63 -10.06 -19.17
CA TYR A 25 0.70 -10.09 -18.56
C TYR A 25 0.75 -9.22 -17.30
N VAL A 26 0.29 -7.96 -17.38
CA VAL A 26 0.25 -7.03 -16.24
C VAL A 26 -0.60 -7.62 -15.12
N ARG A 27 -1.75 -8.17 -15.47
CA ARG A 27 -2.66 -8.80 -14.50
C ARG A 27 -2.00 -9.93 -13.72
N LYS A 28 -1.38 -10.88 -14.42
CA LYS A 28 -0.80 -12.08 -13.81
C LYS A 28 0.51 -11.81 -13.07
N LYS A 29 1.38 -10.97 -13.63
CA LYS A 29 2.74 -10.78 -13.10
C LYS A 29 2.88 -9.60 -12.16
N VAL A 30 1.95 -8.66 -12.18
CA VAL A 30 2.01 -7.45 -11.34
C VAL A 30 0.86 -7.41 -10.36
N LEU A 31 -0.39 -7.36 -10.84
CA LEU A 31 -1.55 -7.10 -9.97
C LEU A 31 -1.83 -8.29 -9.04
N ARG A 32 -1.83 -9.51 -9.57
CA ARG A 32 -1.99 -10.72 -8.76
C ARG A 32 -0.80 -10.92 -7.79
N ALA A 33 0.42 -10.66 -8.25
CA ALA A 33 1.61 -10.77 -7.41
C ALA A 33 1.58 -9.77 -6.24
N ALA A 34 0.98 -8.59 -6.42
CA ALA A 34 0.76 -7.62 -5.34
C ALA A 34 -0.24 -8.16 -4.30
N LEU A 35 -1.41 -8.66 -4.73
CA LEU A 35 -2.41 -9.27 -3.83
C LEU A 35 -1.85 -10.47 -3.06
N GLU A 36 -1.12 -11.36 -3.74
CA GLU A 36 -0.42 -12.47 -3.09
C GLU A 36 0.65 -11.98 -2.10
N GLY A 37 1.31 -10.86 -2.40
CA GLY A 37 2.27 -10.22 -1.51
C GLY A 37 1.62 -9.73 -0.23
N GLU A 38 0.47 -9.04 -0.33
CA GLU A 38 -0.31 -8.62 0.83
C GLU A 38 -0.76 -9.83 1.65
N GLN A 39 -1.35 -10.84 1.01
CA GLN A 39 -1.80 -12.05 1.68
C GLN A 39 -0.67 -12.73 2.48
N ARG A 40 0.54 -12.83 1.90
CA ARG A 40 1.70 -13.40 2.61
C ARG A 40 2.12 -12.58 3.83
N ILE A 41 2.09 -11.25 3.75
CA ILE A 41 2.46 -10.36 4.87
C ILE A 41 1.50 -10.56 6.05
N TRP A 42 0.19 -10.62 5.77
CA TRP A 42 -0.83 -10.81 6.80
C TRP A 42 -0.80 -12.23 7.36
N ALA A 43 -0.69 -13.26 6.51
CA ALA A 43 -0.64 -14.66 6.94
C ALA A 43 0.57 -14.98 7.83
N ALA A 44 1.72 -14.36 7.57
CA ALA A 44 2.93 -14.59 8.36
C ALA A 44 2.96 -13.84 9.70
N ARG A 45 1.88 -13.13 10.08
CA ARG A 45 1.86 -12.18 11.22
C ARG A 45 3.03 -11.20 11.19
N GLU A 46 3.50 -10.87 10.00
CA GLU A 46 4.54 -9.87 9.77
C GLU A 46 4.10 -8.39 9.81
N PRO A 47 2.84 -7.96 10.14
CA PRO A 47 2.53 -6.53 10.26
C PRO A 47 3.48 -5.79 11.20
N GLN A 48 3.93 -6.45 12.28
CA GLN A 48 4.89 -5.92 13.24
C GLN A 48 6.23 -5.58 12.58
N ARG A 49 6.67 -6.36 11.58
CA ARG A 49 7.94 -6.12 10.86
C ARG A 49 7.88 -4.93 9.91
N ALA A 50 6.67 -4.54 9.49
CA ALA A 50 6.41 -3.38 8.64
C ALA A 50 5.91 -2.16 9.43
N SER A 51 5.68 -2.31 10.73
CA SER A 51 5.06 -1.28 11.58
C SER A 51 5.97 -0.08 11.79
N LEU A 52 5.38 1.11 11.88
CA LEU A 52 6.07 2.37 12.21
C LEU A 52 6.39 2.42 13.72
N THR A 53 7.37 1.64 14.15
CA THR A 53 7.81 1.56 15.56
C THR A 53 9.27 1.97 15.69
N ALA A 54 9.68 2.34 16.91
CA ALA A 54 11.08 2.65 17.21
C ALA A 54 12.03 1.45 17.03
N GLU A 55 11.49 0.22 17.03
CA GLU A 55 12.25 -1.00 16.72
C GLU A 55 12.60 -1.08 15.23
N ASN A 56 11.68 -0.66 14.35
CA ASN A 56 11.88 -0.72 12.91
C ASN A 56 12.52 0.56 12.35
N TYR A 57 12.37 1.69 13.03
CA TYR A 57 12.70 3.02 12.50
C TYR A 57 13.41 3.94 13.49
N THR A 58 14.23 4.83 12.95
CA THR A 58 14.53 6.13 13.57
C THR A 58 13.62 7.19 12.97
N PHE A 59 13.20 8.14 13.82
CA PHE A 59 12.31 9.23 13.45
C PHE A 59 13.02 10.57 13.65
N LEU A 60 12.88 11.48 12.69
CA LEU A 60 13.38 12.84 12.79
C LEU A 60 12.29 13.81 12.37
N GLU A 61 11.82 14.63 13.31
CA GLU A 61 10.85 15.69 13.01
C GLU A 61 11.44 16.71 12.04
N ARG A 62 10.65 17.10 11.04
CA ARG A 62 11.05 18.07 10.00
C ARG A 62 10.22 19.35 10.04
N GLY A 63 9.19 19.40 10.88
CA GLY A 63 8.24 20.52 10.97
C GLY A 63 7.04 20.35 10.05
N LEU A 64 6.41 21.45 9.64
CA LEU A 64 5.28 21.41 8.70
C LEU A 64 5.77 21.08 7.29
N GLY A 65 5.14 20.06 6.71
CA GLY A 65 5.27 19.65 5.32
C GLY A 65 4.14 20.21 4.45
N PRO A 66 3.97 19.64 3.24
CA PRO A 66 2.89 20.03 2.33
C PRO A 66 1.51 19.83 2.95
N GLU A 67 0.53 20.61 2.47
CA GLU A 67 -0.89 20.49 2.86
C GLU A 67 -1.15 20.74 4.37
N GLY A 68 -0.21 21.37 5.07
CA GLY A 68 -0.33 21.67 6.50
C GLY A 68 -0.06 20.47 7.43
N LEU A 69 0.38 19.33 6.86
CA LEU A 69 0.69 18.14 7.64
C LEU A 69 2.05 18.24 8.31
N ALA A 70 2.21 17.71 9.52
CA ALA A 70 3.52 17.56 10.13
C ALA A 70 4.32 16.45 9.42
N ALA A 71 5.55 16.75 9.02
CA ALA A 71 6.44 15.82 8.34
C ALA A 71 7.47 15.24 9.32
N VAL A 72 7.60 13.91 9.31
CA VAL A 72 8.59 13.18 10.09
C VAL A 72 9.37 12.27 9.15
N ALA A 73 10.67 12.49 9.06
CA ALA A 73 11.55 11.61 8.31
C ALA A 73 11.66 10.26 9.02
N ILE A 74 11.54 9.17 8.25
CA ILE A 74 11.66 7.79 8.72
C ILE A 74 12.84 7.12 8.03
N THR A 75 13.77 6.60 8.84
CA THR A 75 14.91 5.81 8.35
C THR A 75 14.84 4.41 8.94
N PRO A 76 14.77 3.37 8.11
CA PRO A 76 14.63 2.00 8.59
C PRO A 76 15.94 1.54 9.23
N ARG A 77 15.83 0.81 10.35
CA ARG A 77 16.98 0.26 11.07
C ARG A 77 17.57 -0.99 10.42
N ARG A 78 16.86 -1.59 9.47
CA ARG A 78 17.29 -2.76 8.70
C ARG A 78 16.81 -2.65 7.25
N LYS A 79 17.50 -3.34 6.34
CA LYS A 79 17.04 -3.49 4.95
C LYS A 79 16.01 -4.61 4.86
N ASP A 80 14.78 -4.25 4.54
CA ASP A 80 13.66 -5.17 4.36
C ASP A 80 12.74 -4.67 3.24
N VAL A 81 12.15 -5.58 2.48
CA VAL A 81 11.23 -5.26 1.37
C VAL A 81 9.94 -4.62 1.87
N LEU A 82 9.62 -4.81 3.15
CA LEU A 82 8.44 -4.23 3.79
C LEU A 82 8.65 -2.80 4.32
N LEU A 83 9.91 -2.36 4.44
CA LEU A 83 10.27 -1.09 5.07
C LEU A 83 10.54 0.00 4.03
N VAL A 84 10.00 1.18 4.28
CA VAL A 84 10.17 2.41 3.49
C VAL A 84 11.19 3.34 4.16
N GLU A 85 12.16 3.84 3.41
CA GLU A 85 13.00 4.99 3.79
C GLU A 85 12.43 6.26 3.13
N GLY A 86 12.14 7.30 3.93
CA GLY A 86 11.51 8.51 3.43
C GLY A 86 10.86 9.34 4.53
N ALA A 87 9.59 9.69 4.38
CA ALA A 87 8.84 10.49 5.34
C ALA A 87 7.42 9.97 5.55
N ILE A 88 6.91 10.22 6.75
CA ILE A 88 5.49 10.14 7.07
C ILE A 88 4.94 11.54 7.26
N PHE A 89 3.67 11.71 6.91
CA PHE A 89 2.93 12.95 7.08
C PHE A 89 1.72 12.68 7.96
N VAL A 90 1.60 13.44 9.04
CA VAL A 90 0.57 13.28 10.07
C VAL A 90 -0.19 14.57 10.27
N GLU A 91 -1.47 14.47 10.63
CA GLU A 91 -2.26 15.64 11.08
C GLU A 91 -1.62 16.21 12.35
N PRO A 92 -1.29 17.53 12.40
CA PRO A 92 -0.60 18.12 13.54
C PRO A 92 -1.31 17.92 14.89
N ASP A 93 -2.65 18.01 14.90
CA ASP A 93 -3.43 18.04 16.15
C ASP A 93 -3.74 16.65 16.71
N GLN A 94 -3.87 15.65 15.84
CA GLN A 94 -4.33 14.31 16.21
C GLN A 94 -3.25 13.23 16.01
N GLY A 95 -2.13 13.57 15.39
CA GLY A 95 -1.08 12.62 15.03
C GLY A 95 -1.55 11.59 14.00
N ASP A 96 -2.59 11.93 13.23
CA ASP A 96 -3.19 10.99 12.30
C ASP A 96 -2.36 10.83 11.04
N LEU A 97 -1.79 9.64 10.82
CA LEU A 97 -1.06 9.34 9.60
C LEU A 97 -1.98 9.48 8.39
N ARG A 98 -1.59 10.37 7.48
CA ARG A 98 -2.28 10.64 6.22
C ARG A 98 -1.52 10.09 5.04
N ARG A 99 -0.19 10.07 5.13
CA ARG A 99 0.66 9.71 3.99
C ARG A 99 2.01 9.16 4.41
N ILE A 100 2.50 8.19 3.64
CA ILE A 100 3.89 7.73 3.64
C ILE A 100 4.45 7.95 2.24
N GLU A 101 5.63 8.55 2.14
CA GLU A 101 6.34 8.73 0.87
C GLU A 101 7.79 8.30 1.04
N GLY A 102 8.35 7.61 0.04
CA GLY A 102 9.76 7.25 0.07
C GLY A 102 10.13 6.15 -0.90
N THR A 103 11.19 5.42 -0.57
CA THR A 103 11.65 4.26 -1.32
C THR A 103 11.71 3.01 -0.47
N LEU A 104 11.46 1.84 -1.05
CA LEU A 104 11.70 0.57 -0.35
C LEU A 104 13.19 0.45 0.03
N SER A 105 13.44 0.08 1.29
CA SER A 105 14.78 -0.06 1.85
C SER A 105 15.57 -1.25 1.26
N LYS A 106 14.84 -2.20 0.65
CA LYS A 106 15.38 -3.34 -0.09
C LYS A 106 14.61 -3.52 -1.39
N ALA A 107 15.33 -3.81 -2.46
CA ALA A 107 14.73 -4.16 -3.74
C ALA A 107 13.93 -5.47 -3.63
N PRO A 108 12.72 -5.55 -4.21
CA PRO A 108 11.91 -6.76 -4.14
C PRO A 108 12.45 -7.90 -5.01
N SER A 109 13.28 -7.59 -6.02
CA SER A 109 13.97 -8.58 -6.85
C SER A 109 15.24 -7.98 -7.47
N PHE A 110 16.12 -8.83 -8.04
CA PHE A 110 17.29 -8.37 -8.79
C PHE A 110 16.92 -7.50 -10.01
N TRP A 111 15.78 -7.80 -10.64
CA TRP A 111 15.29 -7.14 -11.86
C TRP A 111 14.56 -5.83 -11.59
N THR A 112 14.00 -5.66 -10.39
CA THR A 112 13.24 -4.48 -9.97
C THR A 112 14.10 -3.61 -9.07
N ARG A 113 14.68 -2.57 -9.64
CA ARG A 113 15.56 -1.65 -8.92
C ARG A 113 14.78 -0.42 -8.49
N ARG A 114 14.97 -0.02 -7.23
CA ARG A 114 14.44 1.21 -6.61
C ARG A 114 12.93 1.39 -6.84
N VAL A 115 12.15 1.10 -5.80
CA VAL A 115 10.70 1.29 -5.82
C VAL A 115 10.40 2.54 -5.01
N GLU A 116 9.96 3.59 -5.68
CA GLU A 116 9.37 4.77 -5.05
C GLU A 116 7.91 4.47 -4.73
N ILE A 117 7.44 4.86 -3.56
CA ILE A 117 6.09 4.55 -3.08
C ILE A 117 5.46 5.76 -2.40
N VAL A 118 4.18 5.94 -2.66
CA VAL A 118 3.28 6.84 -1.95
C VAL A 118 2.10 6.02 -1.45
N ARG A 119 1.89 5.98 -0.14
CA ARG A 119 0.70 5.36 0.48
C ARG A 119 -0.12 6.45 1.14
N ARG A 120 -1.43 6.46 0.90
CA ARG A 120 -2.36 7.40 1.52
C ARG A 120 -3.31 6.67 2.44
N TYR A 121 -3.66 7.32 3.53
CA TYR A 121 -4.46 6.77 4.61
C TYR A 121 -5.60 7.70 4.98
N GLU A 122 -6.72 7.12 5.35
CA GLU A 122 -7.87 7.83 5.92
C GLU A 122 -8.31 7.19 7.23
N ARG A 123 -8.96 8.00 8.08
CA ARG A 123 -9.65 7.51 9.26
C ARG A 123 -11.12 7.30 8.90
N ILE A 124 -11.54 6.05 8.79
CA ILE A 124 -12.91 5.65 8.43
C ILE A 124 -13.43 4.79 9.58
N ALA A 125 -14.65 5.09 10.07
CA ALA A 125 -15.24 4.40 11.23
C ALA A 125 -14.28 4.33 12.44
N GLY A 126 -13.50 5.38 12.67
CA GLY A 126 -12.54 5.47 13.78
C GLY A 126 -11.25 4.68 13.59
N VAL A 127 -11.07 3.95 12.48
CA VAL A 127 -9.87 3.16 12.19
C VAL A 127 -9.08 3.81 11.05
N ARG A 128 -7.75 3.77 11.15
CA ARG A 128 -6.87 4.25 10.08
C ARG A 128 -6.63 3.13 9.07
N VAL A 129 -7.02 3.35 7.83
CA VAL A 129 -6.93 2.37 6.75
C VAL A 129 -6.27 2.98 5.50
N PRO A 130 -5.54 2.19 4.70
CA PRO A 130 -4.98 2.67 3.44
C PRO A 130 -6.10 2.93 2.42
N VAL A 131 -6.06 4.04 1.69
CA VAL A 131 -7.03 4.33 0.63
C VAL A 131 -6.40 4.30 -0.75
N SER A 132 -5.08 4.48 -0.84
CA SER A 132 -4.36 4.26 -2.09
C SER A 132 -2.88 3.95 -1.89
N ILE A 133 -2.34 3.24 -2.88
CA ILE A 133 -0.91 2.99 -3.03
C ILE A 133 -0.54 3.30 -4.47
N GLU A 134 0.47 4.14 -4.64
CA GLU A 134 1.11 4.41 -5.92
C GLU A 134 2.58 4.04 -5.78
N SER A 135 3.14 3.35 -6.78
CA SER A 135 4.56 3.06 -6.81
C SER A 135 5.12 3.15 -8.21
N VAL A 136 6.39 3.53 -8.26
CA VAL A 136 7.16 3.62 -9.49
C VAL A 136 8.40 2.77 -9.30
N ALA A 137 8.59 1.79 -10.18
CA ALA A 137 9.74 0.91 -10.17
C ALA A 137 10.52 1.01 -11.47
N SER A 138 11.86 0.96 -11.37
CA SER A 138 12.70 0.75 -12.55
C SER A 138 12.92 -0.74 -12.77
N VAL A 139 12.32 -1.30 -13.82
CA VAL A 139 12.43 -2.71 -14.17
C VAL A 139 13.40 -2.85 -15.34
N LEU A 140 14.45 -3.65 -15.17
CA LEU A 140 15.53 -3.83 -16.14
C LEU A 140 15.08 -4.12 -17.58
N ILE A 141 14.03 -4.93 -17.74
CA ILE A 141 13.52 -5.38 -19.05
C ILE A 141 12.34 -4.56 -19.58
N ALA A 142 11.71 -3.74 -18.75
CA ALA A 142 10.47 -3.05 -19.06
C ALA A 142 10.53 -1.52 -18.85
N GLY A 143 11.68 -1.01 -18.41
CA GLY A 143 11.87 0.40 -18.08
C GLY A 143 11.09 0.81 -16.84
N ARG A 144 10.66 2.08 -16.81
CA ARG A 144 9.87 2.65 -15.71
C ARG A 144 8.47 2.05 -15.74
N SER A 145 8.06 1.44 -14.63
CA SER A 145 6.74 0.86 -14.44
C SER A 145 6.03 1.55 -13.28
N THR A 146 4.79 1.98 -13.51
CA THR A 146 3.93 2.57 -12.49
C THR A 146 2.86 1.56 -12.10
N PHE A 147 2.67 1.37 -10.79
CA PHE A 147 1.59 0.59 -10.21
C PHE A 147 0.73 1.50 -9.35
N LYS A 148 -0.60 1.37 -9.48
CA LYS A 148 -1.58 2.10 -8.68
C LYS A 148 -2.67 1.16 -8.22
N MET A 149 -3.02 1.29 -6.95
CA MET A 149 -4.11 0.59 -6.30
C MET A 149 -4.89 1.57 -5.43
N THR A 150 -6.20 1.41 -5.41
CA THR A 150 -7.13 2.20 -4.59
C THR A 150 -8.00 1.22 -3.83
N TYR A 151 -8.30 1.53 -2.58
CA TYR A 151 -9.18 0.71 -1.75
C TYR A 151 -10.52 1.42 -1.58
N GLN A 152 -11.60 0.64 -1.65
CA GLN A 152 -12.93 1.06 -1.27
C GLN A 152 -13.45 0.03 -0.26
N TYR A 153 -13.95 0.52 0.87
CA TYR A 153 -14.36 -0.34 1.97
C TYR A 153 -15.87 -0.52 1.98
N GLU A 154 -16.33 -1.77 2.03
CA GLU A 154 -17.72 -2.10 2.32
C GLU A 154 -17.96 -2.08 3.83
N THR A 155 -17.11 -2.78 4.57
CA THR A 155 -17.16 -2.85 6.03
C THR A 155 -15.79 -2.61 6.68
N ILE A 156 -15.80 -2.02 7.88
CA ILE A 156 -14.64 -1.88 8.75
C ILE A 156 -15.08 -2.27 10.16
N ASN A 157 -14.41 -3.25 10.78
CA ASN A 157 -14.74 -3.77 12.11
C ASN A 157 -16.24 -4.11 12.28
N GLY A 158 -16.84 -4.72 11.26
CA GLY A 158 -18.27 -5.09 11.25
C GLY A 158 -19.24 -3.92 11.03
N GLN A 159 -18.76 -2.68 10.91
CA GLN A 159 -19.59 -1.53 10.55
C GLN A 159 -19.59 -1.32 9.03
N HIS A 160 -20.76 -1.18 8.43
CA HIS A 160 -20.90 -0.83 7.03
C HIS A 160 -20.49 0.63 6.79
N VAL A 161 -19.59 0.87 5.83
CA VAL A 161 -18.99 2.18 5.56
C VAL A 161 -19.12 2.62 4.09
N GLY A 162 -19.55 1.74 3.18
CA GLY A 162 -19.78 2.10 1.79
C GLY A 162 -20.29 0.94 0.93
N ASP A 163 -20.71 1.27 -0.29
CA ASP A 163 -21.21 0.30 -1.29
C ASP A 163 -20.25 0.22 -2.50
N PRO A 164 -19.05 -0.36 -2.34
CA PRO A 164 -18.10 -0.48 -3.45
C PRO A 164 -18.73 -1.28 -4.59
N ARG A 165 -18.41 -0.89 -5.83
CA ARG A 165 -18.88 -1.60 -7.03
C ARG A 165 -17.68 -1.91 -7.92
N PRO A 166 -17.54 -3.16 -8.39
CA PRO A 166 -16.54 -3.48 -9.39
C PRO A 166 -16.74 -2.58 -10.61
N GLN A 167 -15.66 -2.02 -11.12
CA GLN A 167 -15.67 -1.26 -12.34
C GLN A 167 -15.90 -2.26 -13.48
N GLN A 168 -17.11 -2.26 -14.04
CA GLN A 168 -17.44 -3.12 -15.18
C GLN A 168 -16.37 -2.92 -16.25
N SER A 169 -15.72 -4.01 -16.67
CA SER A 169 -14.68 -3.99 -17.68
C SER A 169 -15.23 -3.30 -18.94
N GLY A 170 -14.86 -2.04 -19.14
CA GLY A 170 -15.14 -1.34 -20.39
C GLY A 170 -14.52 -2.15 -21.51
N GLY A 171 -15.36 -2.69 -22.40
CA GLY A 171 -14.90 -3.32 -23.62
C GLY A 171 -14.04 -2.33 -24.39
N VAL A 172 -12.76 -2.65 -24.57
CA VAL A 172 -11.92 -1.91 -25.51
C VAL A 172 -12.24 -2.48 -26.88
N THR A 173 -12.99 -1.71 -27.66
CA THR A 173 -13.16 -1.88 -29.10
C THR A 173 -11.80 -1.71 -29.78
N HIS A 174 -11.41 -2.75 -30.54
CA HIS A 174 -10.33 -2.90 -31.54
C HIS A 174 -9.15 -1.91 -31.56
#